data_AF-A0A916MVK5-F1
#
_entry.id   AF-A0A916MVK5-F1
#
_cell.length_a   1.000
_cell.length_b   1.000
_cell.length_c   1.000
_cell.angle_alpha   90.00
_cell.angle_beta   90.00
_cell.angle_gamma   90.00
#
_symmetry.space_group_name_H-M   'P 1'
#
loop_
_entity.id
_entity.type
_entity.pdbx_description
1 polymer ?
#
loop_
_entity_poly.entity_id
_entity_poly.type
_entity_poly.pdbx_seq_one_letter_code
_entity_poly.pdbx_strand_id
1 'polypeptide(L)'
;ASTHREFGYAEVRAHGHTELLRAIEDFSTAEGHGMLKVWMSHGDKVTKLPPGFKLMASTPSCPIAGMADESRGYYAVQFHPEVTHTLQGREMLNRFVLGICRAKPDWVMGNYIDEAVARIREQVGDEEVILGLSGGVDSSVAAALIHRAIGEQLTCVFVDHGLLRLNEGAMVMEMFAGRLHAKVLRIDASEQFLGHLAGVTDPEAKRKIIGREFVEVFQAEASKLKSAKWLAQGTIYPDVIESGGAKTKKATTIKSHHNVGGLPETLGLKLLEPLRDLFKDEVRELGVALGLPHDMVYRHPFPGPGLGVRILGEVKKEYADLLRRADAIFIEELRAARDEVSGKSWYDLTSQAFAVFLPVKSVGVMGDGRTYDYVVALRAVQTSDFMTADWAELPYSLLKRVSSRIINEVRGINRVTYDVSSKPPATIEWE
;
A
#
# COMPACT_ATOMS: atom_id res chain seq x y z
N ALA A 1 -9.28 34.42 -16.70
CA ALA A 1 -9.70 33.42 -15.71
C ALA A 1 -11.20 33.18 -15.86
N SER A 2 -11.63 31.92 -15.90
CA SER A 2 -13.06 31.55 -15.96
C SER A 2 -13.74 31.81 -14.61
N THR A 3 -15.02 32.24 -14.63
CA THR A 3 -15.86 32.35 -13.41
C THR A 3 -16.52 31.02 -13.02
N HIS A 4 -16.51 30.03 -13.91
CA HIS A 4 -17.01 28.67 -13.67
C HIS A 4 -15.85 27.69 -13.62
N ARG A 5 -15.80 26.91 -12.54
CA ARG A 5 -14.91 25.77 -12.36
C ARG A 5 -15.75 24.49 -12.35
N GLU A 6 -15.24 23.44 -12.96
CA GLU A 6 -15.91 22.15 -13.04
C GLU A 6 -14.95 21.08 -12.49
N PHE A 7 -15.38 20.41 -11.43
CA PHE A 7 -14.66 19.32 -10.79
C PHE A 7 -15.67 18.20 -10.51
N GLY A 8 -15.67 17.16 -11.32
CA GLY A 8 -16.61 16.06 -11.17
C GLY A 8 -16.95 15.34 -12.46
N TYR A 9 -17.94 14.46 -12.34
CA TYR A 9 -18.48 13.69 -13.45
C TYR A 9 -19.09 14.61 -14.53
N ALA A 10 -18.77 14.33 -15.79
CA ALA A 10 -19.41 14.95 -16.94
C ALA A 10 -19.51 13.98 -18.13
N GLU A 11 -20.45 14.28 -19.04
CA GLU A 11 -20.60 13.60 -20.31
C GLU A 11 -20.04 14.48 -21.43
N VAL A 12 -18.95 14.04 -22.04
CA VAL A 12 -18.22 14.77 -23.08
C VAL A 12 -18.51 14.17 -24.43
N ARG A 13 -18.90 15.00 -25.40
CA ARG A 13 -19.01 14.57 -26.79
C ARG A 13 -17.61 14.34 -27.36
N ALA A 14 -17.33 13.09 -27.74
CA ALA A 14 -16.17 12.75 -28.55
C ALA A 14 -16.51 13.00 -30.03
N HIS A 15 -15.72 13.82 -30.71
CA HIS A 15 -15.95 14.04 -32.15
C HIS A 15 -15.39 12.92 -33.03
N GLY A 16 -14.67 11.96 -32.44
CA GLY A 16 -14.30 10.66 -33.04
C GLY A 16 -13.36 10.67 -34.25
N HIS A 17 -12.96 11.84 -34.74
CA HIS A 17 -12.16 11.98 -35.97
C HIS A 17 -10.64 12.08 -35.74
N THR A 18 -10.21 12.16 -34.49
CA THR A 18 -8.79 12.20 -34.10
C THR A 18 -8.31 10.81 -33.71
N GLU A 19 -7.02 10.52 -33.87
CA GLU A 19 -6.47 9.18 -33.59
C GLU A 19 -6.70 8.77 -32.13
N LEU A 20 -6.53 9.71 -31.20
CA LEU A 20 -6.67 9.44 -29.76
C LEU A 20 -8.09 8.96 -29.38
N LEU A 21 -9.15 9.57 -29.95
CA LEU A 21 -10.53 9.25 -29.61
C LEU A 21 -11.26 8.43 -30.69
N ARG A 22 -10.57 7.97 -31.73
CA ARG A 22 -11.20 7.14 -32.77
C ARG A 22 -11.77 5.88 -32.13
N ALA A 23 -13.06 5.64 -32.37
CA ALA A 23 -13.81 4.49 -31.86
C ALA A 23 -13.75 4.31 -30.33
N ILE A 24 -13.55 5.39 -29.57
CA ILE A 24 -13.71 5.40 -28.11
C ILE A 24 -14.98 6.19 -27.79
N GLU A 25 -16.00 5.50 -27.27
CA GLU A 25 -17.22 6.07 -26.72
C GLU A 25 -17.80 5.13 -25.65
N ASP A 26 -18.46 5.68 -24.64
CA ASP A 26 -19.18 4.94 -23.60
C ASP A 26 -20.64 4.69 -23.96
N PHE A 27 -21.25 5.62 -24.71
CA PHE A 27 -22.59 5.50 -25.26
C PHE A 27 -22.76 6.48 -26.42
N SER A 28 -23.80 6.29 -27.23
CA SER A 28 -24.16 7.22 -28.30
C SER A 28 -25.49 7.91 -27.99
N THR A 29 -25.62 9.20 -28.36
CA THR A 29 -26.91 9.91 -28.26
C THR A 29 -27.89 9.49 -29.35
N ALA A 30 -29.15 9.90 -29.26
CA ALA A 30 -30.16 9.65 -30.29
C ALA A 30 -29.77 10.25 -31.67
N GLU A 31 -28.96 11.31 -31.66
CA GLU A 31 -28.41 11.98 -32.84
C GLU A 31 -27.15 11.27 -33.39
N GLY A 32 -26.72 10.17 -32.78
CA GLY A 32 -25.55 9.39 -33.20
C GLY A 32 -24.21 9.99 -32.76
N HIS A 33 -24.19 10.87 -31.76
CA HIS A 33 -22.93 11.41 -31.22
C HIS A 33 -22.33 10.44 -30.21
N GLY A 34 -21.06 10.08 -30.37
CA GLY A 34 -20.29 9.36 -29.36
C GLY A 34 -20.04 10.23 -28.12
N MET A 35 -20.30 9.67 -26.95
CA MET A 35 -20.19 10.33 -25.65
C MET A 35 -19.22 9.58 -24.74
N LEU A 36 -18.50 10.32 -23.91
CA LEU A 36 -17.57 9.81 -22.91
C LEU A 36 -18.02 10.24 -21.52
N LYS A 37 -17.99 9.29 -20.59
CA LYS A 37 -18.17 9.53 -19.16
C LYS A 37 -16.79 9.79 -18.57
N VAL A 38 -16.55 11.05 -18.19
CA VAL A 38 -15.21 11.50 -17.75
C VAL A 38 -15.26 12.21 -16.41
N TRP A 39 -14.09 12.34 -15.79
CA TRP A 39 -13.87 13.22 -14.66
C TRP A 39 -13.25 14.55 -15.09
N MET A 40 -14.08 15.58 -15.20
CA MET A 40 -13.65 16.94 -15.52
C MET A 40 -12.95 17.57 -14.32
N SER A 41 -11.88 18.32 -14.58
CA SER A 41 -11.13 19.04 -13.56
C SER A 41 -10.49 20.25 -14.19
N HIS A 42 -11.22 21.36 -14.22
CA HIS A 42 -10.71 22.59 -14.78
C HIS A 42 -11.17 23.84 -14.05
N GLY A 43 -10.18 24.66 -13.70
CA GLY A 43 -10.39 26.05 -13.28
C GLY A 43 -10.57 26.96 -14.49
N ASP A 44 -9.53 27.04 -15.33
CA ASP A 44 -9.56 27.76 -16.60
C ASP A 44 -9.97 26.84 -17.75
N LYS A 45 -10.59 27.42 -18.79
CA LYS A 45 -10.98 26.70 -20.00
C LYS A 45 -10.43 27.39 -21.24
N VAL A 46 -10.10 26.60 -22.25
CA VAL A 46 -9.64 27.10 -23.55
C VAL A 46 -10.82 27.76 -24.27
N THR A 47 -10.66 29.01 -24.72
CA THR A 47 -11.70 29.76 -25.44
C THR A 47 -11.46 29.83 -26.95
N LYS A 48 -10.23 29.58 -27.41
CA LYS A 48 -9.84 29.58 -28.81
C LYS A 48 -8.81 28.49 -29.08
N LEU A 49 -9.04 27.69 -30.12
CA LEU A 49 -8.08 26.68 -30.58
C LEU A 49 -6.79 27.37 -31.08
N PRO A 50 -5.60 26.89 -30.65
CA PRO A 50 -4.35 27.34 -31.25
C PRO A 50 -4.26 26.93 -32.73
N PRO A 51 -3.49 27.65 -33.57
CA PRO A 51 -3.28 27.27 -34.96
C PRO A 51 -2.79 25.82 -35.11
N GLY A 52 -3.39 25.08 -36.04
CA GLY A 52 -3.10 23.67 -36.31
C GLY A 52 -3.93 22.66 -35.50
N PHE A 53 -4.55 23.09 -34.39
CA PHE A 53 -5.39 22.20 -33.58
C PHE A 53 -6.81 22.09 -34.14
N LYS A 54 -7.37 20.89 -34.04
CA LYS A 54 -8.78 20.57 -34.30
C LYS A 54 -9.50 20.27 -32.99
N LEU A 55 -10.80 20.59 -32.95
CA LEU A 55 -11.65 20.26 -31.83
C LEU A 55 -11.82 18.74 -31.74
N MET A 56 -11.41 18.13 -30.63
CA MET A 56 -11.46 16.68 -30.43
C MET A 56 -12.61 16.26 -29.52
N ALA A 57 -12.90 17.06 -28.49
CA ALA A 57 -13.93 16.77 -27.51
C ALA A 57 -14.59 18.07 -26.99
N SER A 58 -15.88 18.02 -26.64
CA SER A 58 -16.62 19.21 -26.18
C SER A 58 -17.77 18.88 -25.23
N THR A 59 -18.07 19.79 -24.29
CA THR A 59 -19.31 19.82 -23.49
C THR A 59 -20.03 21.15 -23.67
N PRO A 60 -21.29 21.29 -23.24
CA PRO A 60 -21.98 22.59 -23.21
C PRO A 60 -21.24 23.65 -22.37
N SER A 61 -20.63 23.26 -21.24
CA SER A 61 -19.90 24.15 -20.32
C SER A 61 -18.45 24.42 -20.76
N CYS A 62 -17.85 23.48 -21.50
CA CYS A 62 -16.47 23.47 -21.96
C CYS A 62 -16.41 23.14 -23.47
N PRO A 63 -16.54 24.17 -24.34
CA PRO A 63 -16.60 23.97 -25.79
C PRO A 63 -15.34 23.33 -26.40
N ILE A 64 -14.20 23.47 -25.74
CA ILE A 64 -12.92 22.85 -26.11
C ILE A 64 -12.48 21.98 -24.93
N ALA A 65 -13.18 20.85 -24.72
CA ALA A 65 -12.84 19.86 -23.69
C ALA A 65 -11.69 18.95 -24.12
N GLY A 66 -11.37 18.92 -25.41
CA GLY A 66 -10.17 18.30 -25.95
C GLY A 66 -9.81 18.84 -27.32
N MET A 67 -8.53 18.84 -27.64
CA MET A 67 -7.99 19.30 -28.92
C MET A 67 -6.82 18.43 -29.37
N ALA A 68 -6.63 18.33 -30.68
CA ALA A 68 -5.52 17.56 -31.26
C ALA A 68 -4.90 18.27 -32.46
N ASP A 69 -3.58 18.15 -32.59
CA ASP A 69 -2.82 18.40 -33.81
C ASP A 69 -2.14 17.08 -34.23
N GLU A 70 -2.81 16.36 -35.12
CA GLU A 70 -2.35 15.07 -35.65
C GLU A 70 -1.01 15.16 -36.39
N SER A 71 -0.67 16.32 -36.96
CA SER A 71 0.58 16.49 -37.72
C SER A 71 1.80 16.52 -36.79
N ARG A 72 1.62 17.10 -35.60
CA ARG A 72 2.67 17.20 -34.57
C ARG A 72 2.55 16.14 -33.47
N GLY A 73 1.47 15.35 -33.47
CA GLY A 73 1.18 14.37 -32.43
C GLY A 73 0.84 15.01 -31.08
N TYR A 74 0.27 16.21 -31.07
CA TYR A 74 -0.12 16.90 -29.84
C TYR A 74 -1.58 16.64 -29.52
N TYR A 75 -1.85 16.18 -28.30
CA TYR A 75 -3.21 15.93 -27.81
C TYR A 75 -3.36 16.55 -26.43
N ALA A 76 -4.49 17.19 -26.19
CA ALA A 76 -4.83 17.75 -24.90
C ALA A 76 -6.29 17.45 -24.57
N VAL A 77 -6.54 17.13 -23.31
CA VAL A 77 -7.88 16.91 -22.74
C VAL A 77 -8.02 17.75 -21.47
N GLN A 78 -9.24 18.18 -21.16
CA GLN A 78 -9.58 19.01 -20.01
C GLN A 78 -10.15 18.17 -18.84
N PHE A 79 -10.13 16.85 -18.99
CA PHE A 79 -10.50 15.83 -18.00
C PHE A 79 -9.31 14.91 -17.72
N HIS A 80 -9.40 14.11 -16.66
CA HIS A 80 -8.36 13.19 -16.22
C HIS A 80 -8.59 11.78 -16.78
N PRO A 81 -7.84 11.30 -17.79
CA PRO A 81 -7.94 9.92 -18.28
C PRO A 81 -7.32 8.88 -17.34
N GLU A 82 -6.54 9.30 -16.35
CA GLU A 82 -5.86 8.42 -15.39
C GLU A 82 -6.76 7.93 -14.24
N VAL A 83 -7.89 8.61 -13.98
CA VAL A 83 -8.81 8.22 -12.90
C VAL A 83 -9.88 7.25 -13.40
N THR A 84 -10.27 6.30 -12.55
CA THR A 84 -11.27 5.27 -12.88
C THR A 84 -12.67 5.81 -13.17
N HIS A 85 -12.97 7.03 -12.70
CA HIS A 85 -14.20 7.74 -13.04
C HIS A 85 -14.32 8.07 -14.53
N THR A 86 -13.19 8.15 -15.26
CA THR A 86 -13.17 8.23 -16.71
C THR A 86 -13.15 6.82 -17.28
N LEU A 87 -14.30 6.31 -17.73
CA LEU A 87 -14.48 4.88 -18.02
C LEU A 87 -13.53 4.37 -19.12
N GLN A 88 -13.34 5.15 -20.18
CA GLN A 88 -12.41 4.84 -21.27
C GLN A 88 -11.00 5.41 -21.06
N GLY A 89 -10.69 5.93 -19.86
CA GLY A 89 -9.45 6.64 -19.59
C GLY A 89 -8.21 5.79 -19.85
N ARG A 90 -8.24 4.52 -19.42
CA ARG A 90 -7.19 3.53 -19.71
C ARG A 90 -7.01 3.31 -21.21
N GLU A 91 -8.09 3.19 -21.96
CA GLU A 91 -8.02 2.99 -23.42
C GLU A 91 -7.42 4.20 -24.14
N MET A 92 -7.74 5.42 -23.69
CA MET A 92 -7.10 6.64 -24.21
C MET A 92 -5.60 6.67 -23.93
N LEU A 93 -5.18 6.33 -22.72
CA LEU A 93 -3.76 6.27 -22.35
C LEU A 93 -3.03 5.18 -23.15
N ASN A 94 -3.62 3.99 -23.29
CA ASN A 94 -3.08 2.91 -24.12
C ASN A 94 -2.93 3.34 -25.58
N ARG A 95 -3.96 3.99 -26.16
CA ARG A 95 -3.92 4.55 -27.52
C ARG A 95 -2.75 5.50 -27.70
N PHE A 96 -2.57 6.41 -26.73
CA PHE A 96 -1.50 7.40 -26.77
C PHE A 96 -0.12 6.74 -26.67
N VAL A 97 0.10 5.90 -25.65
CA VAL A 97 1.41 5.31 -25.38
C VAL A 97 1.80 4.27 -26.44
N LEU A 98 0.92 3.32 -26.74
CA LEU A 98 1.23 2.18 -27.60
C LEU A 98 0.98 2.47 -29.09
N GLY A 99 -0.05 3.27 -29.40
CA GLY A 99 -0.43 3.58 -30.77
C GLY A 99 0.30 4.82 -31.31
N ILE A 100 0.08 5.97 -30.69
CA ILE A 100 0.57 7.27 -31.16
C ILE A 100 2.08 7.40 -30.92
N CYS A 101 2.54 7.19 -29.68
CA CYS A 101 3.97 7.23 -29.33
C CYS A 101 4.74 5.99 -29.80
N ARG A 102 4.04 4.90 -30.14
CA ARG A 102 4.62 3.62 -30.57
C ARG A 102 5.62 3.04 -29.56
N ALA A 103 5.40 3.32 -28.27
CA ALA A 103 6.17 2.67 -27.22
C ALA A 103 5.91 1.17 -27.25
N LYS A 104 6.96 0.37 -27.05
CA LYS A 104 6.81 -1.07 -26.93
C LYS A 104 6.37 -1.39 -25.49
N PRO A 105 5.42 -2.32 -25.28
CA PRO A 105 5.05 -2.78 -23.95
C PRO A 105 6.06 -3.81 -23.44
N ASP A 106 7.34 -3.43 -23.34
CA ASP A 106 8.45 -4.31 -22.93
C ASP A 106 8.83 -4.15 -21.45
N TRP A 107 8.21 -3.21 -20.73
CA TRP A 107 8.26 -3.09 -19.28
C TRP A 107 7.42 -4.17 -18.61
N VAL A 108 8.01 -5.36 -18.44
CA VAL A 108 7.37 -6.54 -17.86
C VAL A 108 8.22 -7.09 -16.73
N MET A 109 7.64 -7.29 -15.54
CA MET A 109 8.38 -7.63 -14.32
C MET A 109 9.21 -8.93 -14.44
N GLY A 110 8.77 -9.90 -15.23
CA GLY A 110 9.56 -11.11 -15.50
C GLY A 110 10.91 -10.82 -16.16
N ASN A 111 10.94 -9.90 -17.13
CA ASN A 111 12.16 -9.48 -17.82
C ASN A 111 13.00 -8.55 -16.93
N TYR A 112 12.34 -7.75 -16.09
CA TYR A 112 12.99 -6.83 -15.15
C TYR A 112 13.89 -7.56 -14.14
N ILE A 113 13.58 -8.81 -13.77
CA ILE A 113 14.39 -9.57 -12.80
C ILE A 113 15.84 -9.69 -13.26
N ASP A 114 16.07 -10.07 -14.52
CA ASP A 114 17.42 -10.34 -15.02
C ASP A 114 18.24 -9.04 -15.11
N GLU A 115 17.60 -7.95 -15.53
CA GLU A 115 18.20 -6.60 -15.54
C GLU A 115 18.55 -6.13 -14.12
N ALA A 116 17.62 -6.26 -13.18
CA ALA A 116 17.83 -5.85 -11.80
C ALA A 116 18.91 -6.70 -11.11
N VAL A 117 18.95 -8.01 -11.36
CA VAL A 117 20.00 -8.91 -10.87
C VAL A 117 21.36 -8.51 -11.41
N ALA A 118 21.47 -8.22 -12.71
CA ALA A 118 22.71 -7.77 -13.32
C ALA A 118 23.21 -6.46 -12.69
N ARG A 119 22.32 -5.47 -12.51
CA ARG A 119 22.63 -4.20 -11.85
C ARG A 119 23.12 -4.39 -10.41
N ILE A 120 22.44 -5.24 -9.62
CA ILE A 120 22.85 -5.52 -8.24
C ILE A 120 24.25 -6.12 -8.20
N ARG A 121 24.55 -7.09 -9.07
CA ARG A 121 25.88 -7.73 -9.15
C ARG A 121 26.97 -6.74 -9.54
N GLU A 122 26.71 -5.89 -10.52
CA GLU A 122 27.66 -4.85 -10.94
C GLU A 122 27.92 -3.83 -9.83
N GLN A 123 26.88 -3.41 -9.12
CA GLN A 123 26.97 -2.40 -8.07
C GLN A 123 27.64 -2.92 -6.80
N VAL A 124 27.31 -4.15 -6.38
CA VAL A 124 27.78 -4.75 -5.10
C VAL A 124 29.11 -5.48 -5.26
N GLY A 125 29.35 -6.13 -6.41
CA GLY A 125 30.51 -6.99 -6.60
C GLY A 125 30.60 -8.09 -5.54
N ASP A 126 31.76 -8.22 -4.91
CA ASP A 126 32.02 -9.21 -3.84
C ASP A 126 31.75 -8.67 -2.42
N GLU A 127 31.18 -7.46 -2.29
CA GLU A 127 30.90 -6.85 -0.99
C GLU A 127 29.66 -7.48 -0.31
N GLU A 128 29.60 -7.44 1.02
CA GLU A 128 28.45 -7.94 1.79
C GLU A 128 27.36 -6.89 1.95
N VAL A 129 26.10 -7.36 1.93
CA VAL A 129 24.89 -6.55 2.03
C VAL A 129 24.09 -6.95 3.25
N ILE A 130 23.64 -5.97 4.03
CA ILE A 130 22.68 -6.16 5.11
C ILE A 130 21.31 -5.59 4.74
N LEU A 131 20.24 -6.24 5.17
CA LEU A 131 18.87 -5.80 4.90
C LEU A 131 17.99 -5.97 6.13
N GLY A 132 17.25 -4.92 6.50
CA GLY A 132 16.18 -5.02 7.48
C GLY A 132 14.94 -5.70 6.89
N LEU A 133 14.63 -6.91 7.36
CA LEU A 133 13.36 -7.57 7.07
C LEU A 133 12.31 -7.08 8.07
N SER A 134 11.30 -6.36 7.57
CA SER A 134 10.13 -5.97 8.37
C SER A 134 8.97 -6.96 8.25
N GLY A 135 9.13 -8.00 7.42
CA GLY A 135 8.05 -8.86 6.94
C GLY A 135 7.21 -8.23 5.83
N GLY A 136 7.19 -6.90 5.70
CA GLY A 136 6.46 -6.17 4.65
C GLY A 136 6.80 -6.65 3.23
N VAL A 137 5.89 -6.35 2.28
CA VAL A 137 6.05 -6.81 0.88
C VAL A 137 7.35 -6.25 0.27
N ASP A 138 7.65 -4.97 0.46
CA ASP A 138 8.80 -4.35 -0.23
C ASP A 138 10.13 -4.88 0.29
N SER A 139 10.30 -4.98 1.61
CA SER A 139 11.50 -5.56 2.21
C SER A 139 11.65 -7.03 1.85
N SER A 140 10.54 -7.77 1.73
CA SER A 140 10.55 -9.18 1.34
C SER A 140 10.93 -9.39 -0.12
N VAL A 141 10.40 -8.56 -1.03
CA VAL A 141 10.73 -8.61 -2.46
C VAL A 141 12.17 -8.15 -2.70
N ALA A 142 12.61 -7.10 -2.00
CA ALA A 142 14.01 -6.66 -2.03
C ALA A 142 14.95 -7.77 -1.54
N ALA A 143 14.62 -8.45 -0.44
CA ALA A 143 15.39 -9.58 0.07
C ALA A 143 15.49 -10.71 -0.96
N ALA A 144 14.36 -11.11 -1.55
CA ALA A 144 14.32 -12.17 -2.55
C ALA A 144 15.12 -11.82 -3.82
N LEU A 145 15.00 -10.58 -4.29
CA LEU A 145 15.71 -10.09 -5.47
C LEU A 145 17.22 -10.02 -5.23
N ILE A 146 17.65 -9.46 -4.10
CA ILE A 146 19.07 -9.36 -3.74
C ILE A 146 19.64 -10.76 -3.50
N HIS A 147 18.91 -11.64 -2.80
CA HIS A 147 19.35 -13.02 -2.60
C HIS A 147 19.53 -13.77 -3.93
N ARG A 148 18.64 -13.58 -4.90
CA ARG A 148 18.81 -14.13 -6.26
C ARG A 148 20.04 -13.58 -6.96
N ALA A 149 20.42 -12.33 -6.68
CA ALA A 149 21.59 -11.71 -7.29
C ALA A 149 22.92 -12.17 -6.68
N ILE A 150 23.04 -12.16 -5.34
CA ILE A 150 24.32 -12.29 -4.62
C ILE A 150 24.33 -13.40 -3.55
N GLY A 151 23.23 -14.14 -3.39
CA GLY A 151 23.13 -15.32 -2.54
C GLY A 151 23.58 -15.08 -1.09
N GLU A 152 24.67 -15.75 -0.71
CA GLU A 152 25.26 -15.80 0.63
C GLU A 152 25.88 -14.47 1.10
N GLN A 153 26.09 -13.51 0.18
CA GLN A 153 26.57 -12.15 0.50
C GLN A 153 25.48 -11.30 1.20
N LEU A 154 24.22 -11.72 1.13
CA LEU A 154 23.11 -11.06 1.80
C LEU A 154 22.90 -11.63 3.21
N THR A 155 22.91 -10.76 4.21
CA THR A 155 22.42 -11.07 5.57
C THR A 155 21.18 -10.24 5.88
N CYS A 156 20.06 -10.92 6.11
CA CYS A 156 18.84 -10.28 6.56
C CYS A 156 18.77 -10.21 8.08
N VAL A 157 18.29 -9.10 8.61
CA VAL A 157 18.06 -8.86 10.03
C VAL A 157 16.57 -8.67 10.24
N PHE A 158 15.93 -9.59 10.99
CA PHE A 158 14.51 -9.53 11.32
C PHE A 158 14.35 -9.25 12.81
N VAL A 159 13.80 -8.08 13.14
CA VAL A 159 13.54 -7.66 14.52
C VAL A 159 12.07 -7.91 14.86
N ASP A 160 11.83 -8.89 15.72
CA ASP A 160 10.54 -9.15 16.32
C ASP A 160 10.34 -8.23 17.53
N HIS A 161 9.73 -7.08 17.29
CA HIS A 161 9.45 -6.07 18.31
C HIS A 161 8.23 -6.42 19.18
N GLY A 162 7.67 -7.64 19.08
CA GLY A 162 6.54 -8.07 19.91
C GLY A 162 5.21 -7.37 19.60
N LEU A 163 5.09 -6.67 18.47
CA LEU A 163 3.86 -6.00 18.00
C LEU A 163 3.47 -6.45 16.58
N LEU A 164 3.92 -7.63 16.16
CA LEU A 164 3.53 -8.25 14.89
C LEU A 164 2.23 -9.05 15.03
N ARG A 165 1.64 -9.43 13.89
CA ARG A 165 0.48 -10.35 13.82
C ARG A 165 0.82 -11.74 14.37
N LEU A 166 -0.22 -12.55 14.59
CA LEU A 166 -0.06 -13.92 15.06
C LEU A 166 0.87 -14.70 14.13
N ASN A 167 1.91 -15.33 14.71
CA ASN A 167 2.89 -16.16 14.01
C ASN A 167 3.68 -15.48 12.88
N GLU A 168 3.65 -14.15 12.76
CA GLU A 168 4.33 -13.42 11.69
C GLU A 168 5.84 -13.76 11.63
N GLY A 169 6.53 -13.71 12.77
CA GLY A 169 7.96 -14.02 12.83
C GLY A 169 8.28 -15.45 12.40
N ALA A 170 7.42 -16.42 12.76
CA ALA A 170 7.58 -17.81 12.31
C ALA A 170 7.40 -17.94 10.80
N MET A 171 6.39 -17.27 10.23
CA MET A 171 6.14 -17.26 8.77
C MET A 171 7.30 -16.62 8.00
N VAL A 172 7.86 -15.52 8.51
CA VAL A 172 9.03 -14.87 7.90
C VAL A 172 10.24 -15.81 7.91
N MET A 173 10.53 -16.46 9.04
CA MET A 173 11.66 -17.40 9.14
C MET A 173 11.48 -18.63 8.26
N GLU A 174 10.29 -19.23 8.25
CA GLU A 174 9.99 -20.38 7.40
C GLU A 174 10.17 -20.04 5.91
N MET A 175 9.76 -18.85 5.50
CA MET A 175 9.92 -18.42 4.11
C MET A 175 11.38 -18.14 3.75
N PHE A 176 12.05 -17.27 4.49
CA PHE A 176 13.38 -16.80 4.11
C PHE A 176 14.49 -17.77 4.48
N ALA A 177 14.52 -18.26 5.72
CA ALA A 177 15.54 -19.21 6.15
C ALA A 177 15.20 -20.65 5.71
N GLY A 178 13.91 -21.03 5.75
CA GLY A 178 13.46 -22.37 5.37
C GLY A 178 13.44 -22.61 3.87
N ARG A 179 12.63 -21.84 3.12
CA ARG A 179 12.41 -22.08 1.68
C ARG A 179 13.45 -21.42 0.77
N LEU A 180 13.85 -20.19 1.08
CA LEU A 180 14.84 -19.46 0.26
C LEU A 180 16.28 -19.72 0.71
N HIS A 181 16.50 -20.38 1.85
CA HIS A 181 17.82 -20.60 2.43
C HIS A 181 18.66 -19.31 2.61
N ALA A 182 18.00 -18.17 2.76
CA ALA A 182 18.65 -16.90 3.04
C ALA A 182 19.16 -16.86 4.49
N LYS A 183 20.30 -16.20 4.71
CA LYS A 183 20.80 -15.90 6.06
C LYS A 183 19.88 -14.89 6.74
N VAL A 184 19.13 -15.33 7.74
CA VAL A 184 18.25 -14.46 8.54
C VAL A 184 18.65 -14.49 10.02
N LEU A 185 19.06 -13.34 10.53
CA LEU A 185 19.26 -13.11 11.95
C LEU A 185 17.93 -12.66 12.56
N ARG A 186 17.29 -13.54 13.33
CA ARG A 186 16.10 -13.21 14.10
C ARG A 186 16.48 -12.67 15.47
N ILE A 187 16.03 -11.46 15.78
CA ILE A 187 16.17 -10.83 17.09
C ILE A 187 14.80 -10.73 17.72
N ASP A 188 14.61 -11.36 18.88
CA ASP A 188 13.46 -11.11 19.73
C ASP A 188 13.76 -9.91 20.63
N ALA A 189 13.13 -8.79 20.36
CA ALA A 189 13.23 -7.56 21.14
C ALA A 189 11.89 -7.23 21.83
N SER A 190 10.97 -8.19 21.92
CA SER A 190 9.61 -7.94 22.40
C SER A 190 9.57 -7.34 23.81
N GLU A 191 10.36 -7.87 24.74
CA GLU A 191 10.44 -7.34 26.11
C GLU A 191 10.99 -5.91 26.17
N GLN A 192 12.01 -5.60 25.36
CA GLN A 192 12.59 -4.25 25.30
C GLN A 192 11.56 -3.22 24.81
N PHE A 193 10.87 -3.52 23.71
CA PHE A 193 9.86 -2.61 23.16
C PHE A 193 8.68 -2.43 24.11
N LEU A 194 8.17 -3.51 24.70
CA LEU A 194 7.07 -3.43 25.65
C LEU A 194 7.47 -2.71 26.94
N GLY A 195 8.71 -2.86 27.39
CA GLY A 195 9.25 -2.10 28.53
C GLY A 195 9.27 -0.60 28.27
N HIS A 196 9.70 -0.16 27.08
CA HIS A 196 9.71 1.26 26.71
C HIS A 196 8.31 1.84 26.43
N LEU A 197 7.32 1.00 26.14
CA LEU A 197 5.93 1.41 25.94
C LEU A 197 5.10 1.42 27.23
N ALA A 198 5.66 0.96 28.35
CA ALA A 198 4.96 0.92 29.64
C ALA A 198 4.47 2.31 30.05
N GLY A 199 3.18 2.44 30.36
CA GLY A 199 2.54 3.70 30.75
C GLY A 199 2.37 4.73 29.61
N VAL A 200 2.80 4.44 28.39
CA VAL A 200 2.70 5.39 27.26
C VAL A 200 1.35 5.25 26.58
N THR A 201 0.54 6.32 26.60
CA THR A 201 -0.79 6.35 25.98
C THR A 201 -0.88 7.23 24.75
N ASP A 202 -0.01 8.24 24.62
CA ASP A 202 0.01 9.16 23.48
C ASP A 202 0.45 8.46 22.19
N PRO A 203 -0.36 8.44 21.12
CA PRO A 203 -0.06 7.74 19.86
C PRO A 203 1.24 8.18 19.20
N GLU A 204 1.51 9.49 19.20
CA GLU A 204 2.71 10.05 18.58
C GLU A 204 3.97 9.66 19.37
N ALA A 205 3.90 9.65 20.69
CA ALA A 205 4.96 9.15 21.56
C ALA A 205 5.21 7.65 21.30
N LYS A 206 4.16 6.82 21.19
CA LYS A 206 4.29 5.40 20.85
C LYS A 206 5.01 5.20 19.52
N ARG A 207 4.60 5.93 18.47
CA ARG A 207 5.23 5.89 17.14
C ARG A 207 6.71 6.23 17.21
N LYS A 208 7.08 7.29 17.93
CA LYS A 208 8.47 7.71 18.11
C LYS A 208 9.30 6.70 18.88
N ILE A 209 8.76 6.14 19.97
CA ILE A 209 9.45 5.12 20.77
C ILE A 209 9.70 3.88 19.92
N ILE A 210 8.68 3.34 19.26
CA ILE A 210 8.82 2.13 18.44
C ILE A 210 9.82 2.36 17.30
N GLY A 211 9.75 3.52 16.63
CA GLY A 211 10.70 3.87 15.58
C GLY A 211 12.14 3.96 16.09
N ARG A 212 12.36 4.64 17.23
CA ARG A 212 13.68 4.76 17.85
C ARG A 212 14.24 3.41 18.27
N GLU A 213 13.48 2.61 19.01
CA GLU A 213 13.93 1.30 19.50
C GLU A 213 14.26 0.34 18.35
N PHE A 214 13.49 0.40 17.25
CA PHE A 214 13.80 -0.38 16.06
C PHE A 214 15.15 -0.02 15.46
N VAL A 215 15.43 1.29 15.35
CA VAL A 215 16.72 1.80 14.87
C VAL A 215 17.85 1.35 15.79
N GLU A 216 17.69 1.48 17.10
CA GLU A 216 18.73 1.10 18.08
C GLU A 216 19.05 -0.40 18.04
N VAL A 217 18.02 -1.26 18.04
CA VAL A 217 18.21 -2.72 17.93
C VAL A 217 18.83 -3.07 16.59
N PHE A 218 18.36 -2.50 15.48
CA PHE A 218 18.93 -2.76 14.17
C PHE A 218 20.39 -2.32 14.07
N GLN A 219 20.76 -1.15 14.60
CA GLN A 219 22.15 -0.68 14.65
C GLN A 219 23.05 -1.59 15.47
N ALA A 220 22.57 -2.02 16.64
CA ALA A 220 23.32 -2.91 17.52
C ALA A 220 23.67 -4.22 16.79
N GLU A 221 22.76 -4.75 16.00
CA GLU A 221 22.97 -5.99 15.23
C GLU A 221 23.79 -5.76 13.96
N ALA A 222 23.51 -4.69 13.22
CA ALA A 222 24.28 -4.31 12.03
C ALA A 222 25.77 -4.07 12.38
N SER A 223 26.07 -3.48 13.53
CA SER A 223 27.45 -3.23 13.97
C SER A 223 28.27 -4.50 14.23
N LYS A 224 27.60 -5.64 14.48
CA LYS A 224 28.26 -6.95 14.63
C LYS A 224 28.68 -7.52 13.28
N LEU A 225 28.07 -7.07 12.18
CA LEU A 225 28.34 -7.50 10.80
C LEU A 225 29.42 -6.63 10.17
N LYS A 226 30.65 -6.73 10.68
CA LYS A 226 31.78 -5.84 10.33
C LYS A 226 32.19 -5.87 8.85
N SER A 227 31.85 -6.93 8.13
CA SER A 227 32.18 -7.11 6.71
C SER A 227 31.18 -6.40 5.78
N ALA A 228 30.00 -6.03 6.28
CA ALA A 228 28.97 -5.35 5.50
C ALA A 228 29.47 -4.00 4.97
N LYS A 229 29.21 -3.73 3.69
CA LYS A 229 29.50 -2.43 3.05
C LYS A 229 28.24 -1.74 2.54
N TRP A 230 27.14 -2.48 2.40
CA TRP A 230 25.87 -1.98 1.89
C TRP A 230 24.74 -2.21 2.89
N LEU A 231 23.86 -1.22 3.00
CA LEU A 231 22.53 -1.33 3.59
C LEU A 231 21.51 -1.33 2.45
N ALA A 232 20.80 -2.43 2.30
CA ALA A 232 19.70 -2.53 1.36
C ALA A 232 18.39 -2.00 1.96
N GLN A 233 17.57 -1.40 1.10
CA GLN A 233 16.23 -0.93 1.45
C GLN A 233 15.22 -1.29 0.37
N GLY A 234 13.98 -1.57 0.78
CA GLY A 234 12.84 -1.76 -0.12
C GLY A 234 12.19 -0.46 -0.57
N THR A 235 12.96 0.62 -0.75
CA THR A 235 12.44 1.93 -1.20
C THR A 235 11.79 1.78 -2.58
N ILE A 236 10.57 2.30 -2.76
CA ILE A 236 9.82 2.22 -4.02
C ILE A 236 9.66 3.59 -4.68
N TYR A 237 9.22 3.63 -5.93
CA TYR A 237 9.14 4.86 -6.72
C TYR A 237 8.29 5.98 -6.09
N PRO A 238 7.12 5.71 -5.47
CA PRO A 238 6.40 6.71 -4.69
C PRO A 238 7.24 7.40 -3.60
N ASP A 239 8.11 6.67 -2.90
CA ASP A 239 8.97 7.23 -1.85
C ASP A 239 10.04 8.17 -2.44
N VAL A 240 10.54 7.85 -3.64
CA VAL A 240 11.49 8.68 -4.38
C VAL A 240 10.83 9.97 -4.86
N ILE A 241 9.58 9.91 -5.33
CA ILE A 241 8.82 11.11 -5.74
C ILE A 241 8.55 12.02 -4.53
N GLU A 242 8.08 11.46 -3.41
CA GLU A 242 7.80 12.21 -2.18
C GLU A 242 9.05 12.91 -1.64
N SER A 243 10.19 12.22 -1.62
CA SER A 243 11.48 12.79 -1.18
C SER A 243 12.09 13.76 -2.19
N GLY A 244 11.88 13.55 -3.50
CA GLY A 244 12.32 14.45 -4.57
C GLY A 244 11.62 15.82 -4.51
N GLY A 245 10.32 15.85 -4.18
CA GLY A 245 9.54 17.08 -4.00
C GLY A 245 9.99 17.94 -2.81
N ALA A 246 10.60 17.34 -1.79
CA ALA A 246 11.13 18.05 -0.62
C ALA A 246 12.33 18.95 -0.96
N LYS A 247 13.09 18.64 -2.03
CA LYS A 247 14.15 19.55 -2.53
C LYS A 247 13.59 20.86 -3.10
N THR A 248 12.31 20.89 -3.48
CA THR A 248 11.62 22.06 -4.02
C THR A 248 10.65 22.70 -3.01
N LYS A 249 11.11 23.11 -1.81
CA LYS A 249 10.49 24.06 -0.81
C LYS A 249 8.95 24.13 -0.60
N LYS A 250 8.12 23.27 -1.20
CA LYS A 250 6.65 23.29 -1.18
C LYS A 250 6.03 21.95 -0.75
N ALA A 251 6.81 20.88 -0.69
CA ALA A 251 6.37 19.62 -0.12
C ALA A 251 6.75 19.62 1.38
N THR A 252 5.75 19.79 2.24
CA THR A 252 5.87 19.45 3.66
C THR A 252 6.30 17.98 3.74
N THR A 253 7.40 17.69 4.43
CA THR A 253 7.90 16.33 4.64
C THR A 253 6.88 15.51 5.44
N ILE A 254 5.93 14.89 4.74
CA ILE A 254 4.80 14.13 5.32
C ILE A 254 5.19 12.67 5.63
N LYS A 255 6.45 12.25 5.43
CA LYS A 255 6.94 10.94 5.90
C LYS A 255 8.41 11.01 6.33
N SER A 256 8.67 11.46 7.56
CA SER A 256 10.01 11.39 8.18
C SER A 256 10.35 10.03 8.80
N HIS A 257 9.43 9.04 8.75
CA HIS A 257 9.53 7.83 9.58
C HIS A 257 9.57 6.50 8.82
N HIS A 258 9.56 6.50 7.48
CA HIS A 258 9.61 5.25 6.71
C HIS A 258 10.98 4.98 6.08
N ASN A 259 11.73 6.03 5.78
CA ASN A 259 13.10 5.87 5.36
C ASN A 259 13.98 5.93 6.59
N VAL A 260 14.74 4.86 6.72
CA VAL A 260 15.90 4.65 7.57
C VAL A 260 17.02 5.66 7.21
N GLY A 261 16.68 6.89 6.81
CA GLY A 261 17.48 7.83 6.02
C GLY A 261 18.69 8.43 6.73
N GLY A 262 18.84 8.20 8.04
CA GLY A 262 20.06 8.56 8.80
C GLY A 262 20.92 7.36 9.20
N LEU A 263 20.43 6.13 9.02
CA LEU A 263 21.18 4.91 9.37
C LEU A 263 22.40 4.64 8.49
N PRO A 264 22.37 4.86 7.15
CA PRO A 264 23.54 4.64 6.31
C PRO A 264 24.74 5.48 6.74
N GLU A 265 24.52 6.77 7.02
CA GLU A 265 25.58 7.69 7.44
C GLU A 265 26.13 7.33 8.82
N THR A 266 25.27 6.95 9.76
CA THR A 266 25.69 6.54 11.12
C THR A 266 26.41 5.19 11.14
N LEU A 267 26.08 4.28 10.22
CA LEU A 267 26.70 2.95 10.09
C LEU A 267 27.90 2.92 9.13
N GLY A 268 28.14 3.99 8.35
CA GLY A 268 29.19 4.04 7.34
C GLY A 268 28.96 3.09 6.16
N LEU A 269 27.69 2.82 5.83
CA LEU A 269 27.27 1.89 4.77
C LEU A 269 26.76 2.63 3.52
N LYS A 270 27.01 2.06 2.35
CA LYS A 270 26.45 2.51 1.06
C LYS A 270 24.98 2.04 0.94
N LEU A 271 24.14 2.73 0.18
CA LEU A 271 22.73 2.38 -0.01
C LEU A 271 22.50 1.53 -1.26
N LEU A 272 21.70 0.46 -1.12
CA LEU A 272 21.23 -0.38 -2.23
C LEU A 272 19.68 -0.40 -2.26
N GLU A 273 19.07 0.22 -3.28
CA GLU A 273 17.62 0.40 -3.39
C GLU A 273 17.09 -0.20 -4.70
N PRO A 274 16.95 -1.53 -4.82
CA PRO A 274 16.70 -2.19 -6.10
C PRO A 274 15.26 -2.04 -6.61
N LEU A 275 14.33 -1.56 -5.77
CA LEU A 275 12.92 -1.38 -6.10
C LEU A 275 12.56 0.10 -6.39
N ARG A 276 13.55 0.99 -6.39
CA ARG A 276 13.36 2.45 -6.44
C ARG A 276 12.61 2.98 -7.65
N ASP A 277 12.54 2.21 -8.74
CA ASP A 277 11.89 2.56 -9.99
C ASP A 277 10.54 1.87 -10.18
N LEU A 278 10.06 1.14 -9.17
CA LEU A 278 8.83 0.35 -9.23
C LEU A 278 7.70 0.93 -8.38
N PHE A 279 6.47 0.80 -8.87
CA PHE A 279 5.25 1.00 -8.09
C PHE A 279 4.88 -0.25 -7.27
N LYS A 280 3.94 -0.09 -6.35
CA LYS A 280 3.58 -1.13 -5.37
C LYS A 280 2.99 -2.38 -5.99
N ASP A 281 2.19 -2.22 -7.03
CA ASP A 281 1.64 -3.30 -7.85
C ASP A 281 2.73 -4.06 -8.61
N GLU A 282 3.68 -3.35 -9.22
CA GLU A 282 4.85 -3.93 -9.89
C GLU A 282 5.74 -4.71 -8.91
N VAL A 283 5.96 -4.19 -7.70
CA VAL A 283 6.67 -4.91 -6.63
C VAL A 283 5.94 -6.22 -6.26
N ARG A 284 4.60 -6.22 -6.27
CA ARG A 284 3.85 -7.46 -6.01
C ARG A 284 4.00 -8.47 -7.15
N GLU A 285 3.88 -8.03 -8.39
CA GLU A 285 4.09 -8.90 -9.55
C GLU A 285 5.52 -9.47 -9.58
N LEU A 286 6.52 -8.64 -9.29
CA LEU A 286 7.91 -9.03 -9.15
C LEU A 286 8.10 -10.08 -8.04
N GLY A 287 7.45 -9.89 -6.88
CA GLY A 287 7.51 -10.86 -5.78
C GLY A 287 7.03 -12.24 -6.18
N VAL A 288 5.90 -12.33 -6.89
CA VAL A 288 5.38 -13.61 -7.39
C VAL A 288 6.31 -14.20 -8.45
N ALA A 289 6.84 -13.39 -9.36
CA ALA A 289 7.79 -13.82 -10.38
C ALA A 289 9.13 -14.33 -9.79
N LEU A 290 9.52 -13.84 -8.61
CA LEU A 290 10.65 -14.34 -7.82
C LEU A 290 10.35 -15.64 -7.05
N GLY A 291 9.11 -16.13 -7.09
CA GLY A 291 8.68 -17.36 -6.41
C GLY A 291 8.18 -17.16 -4.98
N LEU A 292 7.92 -15.92 -4.55
CA LEU A 292 7.31 -15.67 -3.25
C LEU A 292 5.83 -16.11 -3.26
N PRO A 293 5.31 -16.70 -2.16
CA PRO A 293 3.90 -17.09 -2.07
C PRO A 293 2.96 -15.91 -2.31
N HIS A 294 1.94 -16.12 -3.15
CA HIS A 294 0.95 -15.09 -3.47
C HIS A 294 0.35 -14.44 -2.23
N ASP A 295 -0.05 -15.23 -1.22
CA ASP A 295 -0.64 -14.71 0.02
C ASP A 295 0.27 -13.82 0.84
N MET A 296 1.59 -14.00 0.73
CA MET A 296 2.58 -13.15 1.38
C MET A 296 2.78 -11.85 0.60
N VAL A 297 2.73 -11.91 -0.74
CA VAL A 297 2.96 -10.75 -1.60
C VAL A 297 1.72 -9.87 -1.69
N TYR A 298 0.53 -10.46 -1.75
CA TYR A 298 -0.78 -9.77 -1.85
C TYR A 298 -1.43 -9.55 -0.49
N ARG A 299 -0.66 -9.62 0.60
CA ARG A 299 -1.16 -9.25 1.92
C ARG A 299 -1.47 -7.75 2.02
N HIS A 300 -2.44 -7.42 2.86
CA HIS A 300 -2.72 -6.05 3.28
C HIS A 300 -1.48 -5.38 3.89
N PRO A 301 -1.32 -4.06 3.70
CA PRO A 301 -0.26 -3.31 4.36
C PRO A 301 -0.36 -3.45 5.87
N PHE A 302 0.80 -3.48 6.53
CA PHE A 302 0.92 -3.53 7.98
C PHE A 302 1.76 -2.33 8.43
N PRO A 303 1.28 -1.51 9.39
CA PRO A 303 1.98 -0.29 9.79
C PRO A 303 3.33 -0.63 10.44
N GLY A 304 4.32 0.27 10.29
CA GLY A 304 5.64 0.10 10.91
C GLY A 304 5.59 -0.12 12.43
N PRO A 305 4.80 0.67 13.19
CA PRO A 305 4.55 0.44 14.61
C PRO A 305 3.74 -0.83 14.95
N GLY A 306 3.27 -1.55 13.93
CA GLY A 306 2.47 -2.76 14.05
C GLY A 306 1.21 -2.59 14.90
N LEU A 307 1.00 -3.53 15.82
CA LEU A 307 -0.12 -3.50 16.77
C LEU A 307 -0.03 -2.32 17.77
N GLY A 308 1.10 -1.62 17.86
CA GLY A 308 1.27 -0.47 18.77
C GLY A 308 0.31 0.70 18.50
N VAL A 309 -0.19 0.81 17.27
CA VAL A 309 -1.20 1.80 16.84
C VAL A 309 -2.59 1.17 16.64
N ARG A 310 -2.74 -0.11 16.98
CA ARG A 310 -4.03 -0.84 16.98
C ARG A 310 -4.48 -1.23 18.38
N ILE A 311 -3.69 -0.90 19.39
CA ILE A 311 -4.02 -1.03 20.81
C ILE A 311 -4.12 0.39 21.33
N LEU A 312 -5.35 0.87 21.57
CA LEU A 312 -5.56 2.25 21.97
C LEU A 312 -4.98 2.51 23.36
N GLY A 313 -4.28 3.63 23.50
CA GLY A 313 -3.59 3.97 24.74
C GLY A 313 -2.41 3.04 25.03
N GLU A 314 -2.32 2.54 26.26
CA GLU A 314 -1.16 1.79 26.74
C GLU A 314 -1.04 0.40 26.09
N VAL A 315 0.14 0.09 25.56
CA VAL A 315 0.42 -1.19 24.91
C VAL A 315 0.96 -2.19 25.92
N LYS A 316 0.30 -3.35 26.04
CA LYS A 316 0.74 -4.47 26.90
C LYS A 316 0.78 -5.77 26.13
N LYS A 317 1.63 -6.70 26.59
CA LYS A 317 1.69 -8.08 26.05
C LYS A 317 0.32 -8.75 26.06
N GLU A 318 -0.40 -8.64 27.17
CA GLU A 318 -1.76 -9.18 27.32
C GLU A 318 -2.69 -8.69 26.20
N TYR A 319 -2.69 -7.38 25.93
CA TYR A 319 -3.55 -6.76 24.92
C TYR A 319 -3.13 -7.18 23.51
N ALA A 320 -1.82 -7.22 23.23
CA ALA A 320 -1.30 -7.70 21.96
C ALA A 320 -1.66 -9.17 21.71
N ASP A 321 -1.59 -10.04 22.71
CA ASP A 321 -1.92 -11.47 22.59
C ASP A 321 -3.43 -11.71 22.41
N LEU A 322 -4.29 -10.87 23.00
CA LEU A 322 -5.74 -10.87 22.72
C LEU A 322 -6.00 -10.39 21.29
N LEU A 323 -5.42 -9.26 20.91
CA LEU A 323 -5.63 -8.63 19.61
C LEU A 323 -5.16 -9.53 18.46
N ARG A 324 -4.00 -10.18 18.58
CA ARG A 324 -3.49 -11.16 17.59
C ARG A 324 -4.50 -12.26 17.29
N ARG A 325 -5.15 -12.79 18.32
CA ARG A 325 -6.13 -13.88 18.16
C ARG A 325 -7.41 -13.38 17.50
N ALA A 326 -7.91 -12.22 17.92
CA ALA A 326 -9.09 -11.60 17.31
C ALA A 326 -8.84 -11.22 15.84
N ASP A 327 -7.69 -10.61 15.53
CA ASP A 327 -7.27 -10.24 14.18
C ASP A 327 -7.13 -11.49 13.29
N ALA A 328 -6.51 -12.56 13.79
CA ALA A 328 -6.36 -13.81 13.06
C ALA A 328 -7.71 -14.42 12.63
N ILE A 329 -8.69 -14.46 13.55
CA ILE A 329 -10.06 -14.94 13.24
C ILE A 329 -10.70 -14.05 12.17
N PHE A 330 -10.56 -12.73 12.28
CA PHE A 330 -11.15 -11.81 11.31
C PHE A 330 -10.57 -12.00 9.91
N ILE A 331 -9.25 -12.10 9.79
CA ILE A 331 -8.57 -12.31 8.51
C ILE A 331 -8.89 -13.70 7.93
N GLU A 332 -8.97 -14.74 8.76
CA GLU A 332 -9.37 -16.09 8.35
C GLU A 332 -10.75 -16.09 7.69
N GLU A 333 -11.74 -15.45 8.33
CA GLU A 333 -13.10 -15.37 7.81
C GLU A 333 -13.21 -14.50 6.55
N LEU A 334 -12.45 -13.40 6.46
CA LEU A 334 -12.38 -12.59 5.24
C LEU A 334 -11.79 -13.36 4.05
N ARG A 335 -10.79 -14.21 4.30
CA ARG A 335 -10.19 -15.08 3.28
C ARG A 335 -11.11 -16.23 2.88
N ALA A 336 -11.94 -16.73 3.79
CA ALA A 336 -12.89 -17.80 3.52
C ALA A 336 -14.15 -17.31 2.80
N ALA A 337 -14.67 -16.14 3.18
CA ALA A 337 -15.89 -15.58 2.61
C ALA A 337 -15.66 -15.09 1.18
N ARG A 338 -16.60 -15.42 0.29
CA ARG A 338 -16.60 -15.01 -1.12
C ARG A 338 -17.72 -14.00 -1.37
N ASP A 339 -17.44 -13.02 -2.20
CA ASP A 339 -18.46 -12.15 -2.76
C ASP A 339 -19.18 -12.84 -3.92
N GLU A 340 -20.50 -12.71 -3.96
CA GLU A 340 -21.36 -13.41 -4.93
C GLU A 340 -21.20 -12.84 -6.34
N VAL A 341 -20.87 -11.56 -6.46
CA VAL A 341 -20.78 -10.86 -7.75
C VAL A 341 -19.41 -11.12 -8.40
N SER A 342 -18.33 -10.90 -7.66
CA SER A 342 -16.97 -10.99 -8.18
C SER A 342 -16.32 -12.37 -8.04
N GLY A 343 -16.85 -13.23 -7.16
CA GLY A 343 -16.23 -14.51 -6.81
C GLY A 343 -14.91 -14.38 -6.05
N LYS A 344 -14.49 -13.16 -5.68
CA LYS A 344 -13.26 -12.89 -4.93
C LYS A 344 -13.50 -13.06 -3.43
N SER A 345 -12.42 -13.27 -2.68
CA SER A 345 -12.54 -13.24 -1.22
C SER A 345 -12.79 -11.82 -0.72
N TRP A 346 -13.45 -11.68 0.43
CA TRP A 346 -13.58 -10.36 1.07
C TRP A 346 -12.24 -9.78 1.52
N TYR A 347 -11.22 -10.63 1.70
CA TYR A 347 -9.84 -10.19 1.88
C TYR A 347 -9.30 -9.47 0.64
N ASP A 348 -9.49 -10.02 -0.56
CA ASP A 348 -9.01 -9.43 -1.82
C ASP A 348 -9.82 -8.19 -2.23
N LEU A 349 -11.08 -8.11 -1.82
CA LEU A 349 -11.94 -6.96 -2.08
C LEU A 349 -11.66 -5.76 -1.17
N THR A 350 -10.97 -5.98 -0.06
CA THR A 350 -10.61 -4.90 0.89
C THR A 350 -9.16 -4.49 0.68
N SER A 351 -8.90 -3.18 0.69
CA SER A 351 -7.54 -2.67 0.57
C SER A 351 -6.75 -2.86 1.86
N GLN A 352 -7.45 -2.85 2.99
CA GLN A 352 -6.90 -3.15 4.31
C GLN A 352 -8.01 -3.60 5.27
N ALA A 353 -7.74 -4.64 6.06
CA ALA A 353 -8.61 -5.09 7.14
C ALA A 353 -7.80 -5.51 8.38
N PHE A 354 -8.31 -5.20 9.57
CA PHE A 354 -7.68 -5.53 10.86
C PHE A 354 -8.64 -5.35 12.04
N ALA A 355 -8.24 -5.91 13.18
CA ALA A 355 -8.85 -5.63 14.48
C ALA A 355 -8.12 -4.51 15.24
N VAL A 356 -8.86 -3.77 16.06
CA VAL A 356 -8.38 -2.73 16.99
C VAL A 356 -8.84 -3.09 18.42
N PHE A 357 -7.91 -3.06 19.38
CA PHE A 357 -8.20 -3.31 20.79
C PHE A 357 -8.61 -2.03 21.50
N LEU A 358 -9.78 -2.05 22.15
CA LEU A 358 -10.29 -0.93 22.94
C LEU A 358 -10.16 -1.26 24.43
N PRO A 359 -9.43 -0.45 25.24
CA PRO A 359 -9.24 -0.68 26.68
C PRO A 359 -10.48 -0.28 27.50
N VAL A 360 -11.67 -0.56 26.99
CA VAL A 360 -12.96 -0.37 27.69
C VAL A 360 -13.58 -1.73 27.95
N LYS A 361 -14.30 -1.84 29.06
CA LYS A 361 -14.93 -3.11 29.45
C LYS A 361 -16.44 -3.09 29.19
N SER A 362 -16.96 -4.22 28.71
CA SER A 362 -18.39 -4.42 28.48
C SER A 362 -18.91 -5.54 29.37
N VAL A 363 -20.19 -5.46 29.75
CA VAL A 363 -20.87 -6.56 30.43
C VAL A 363 -21.26 -7.61 29.40
N GLY A 364 -21.02 -8.88 29.72
CA GLY A 364 -21.47 -10.02 28.94
C GLY A 364 -22.10 -11.10 29.83
N VAL A 365 -22.77 -12.05 29.19
CA VAL A 365 -23.18 -13.30 29.81
C VAL A 365 -22.56 -14.40 28.95
N MET A 366 -21.62 -15.15 29.53
CA MET A 366 -20.98 -16.29 28.86
C MET A 366 -21.09 -17.51 29.75
N GLY A 367 -21.73 -18.58 29.25
CA GLY A 367 -22.18 -19.68 30.10
C GLY A 367 -23.20 -19.18 31.12
N ASP A 368 -23.06 -19.60 32.37
CA ASP A 368 -23.96 -19.22 33.48
C ASP A 368 -23.47 -17.99 34.28
N GLY A 369 -22.36 -17.38 33.87
CA GLY A 369 -21.69 -16.30 34.60
C GLY A 369 -21.74 -14.94 33.91
N ARG A 370 -21.78 -13.86 34.71
CA ARG A 370 -21.58 -12.50 34.22
C ARG A 370 -20.09 -12.25 33.97
N THR A 371 -19.75 -11.73 32.79
CA THR A 371 -18.38 -11.38 32.41
C THR A 371 -18.19 -9.87 32.29
N TYR A 372 -16.95 -9.41 32.47
CA TYR A 372 -16.56 -8.00 32.32
C TYR A 372 -15.20 -7.91 31.61
N ASP A 373 -15.26 -8.03 30.29
CA ASP A 373 -14.12 -8.22 29.38
C ASP A 373 -14.01 -7.07 28.36
N TYR A 374 -12.95 -7.08 27.57
CA TYR A 374 -12.61 -6.01 26.64
C TYR A 374 -13.45 -6.03 25.36
N VAL A 375 -13.36 -4.93 24.62
CA VAL A 375 -14.02 -4.71 23.33
C VAL A 375 -12.98 -4.70 22.21
N VAL A 376 -13.32 -5.29 21.06
CA VAL A 376 -12.54 -5.15 19.82
C VAL A 376 -13.40 -4.51 18.75
N ALA A 377 -12.82 -3.58 17.99
CA ALA A 377 -13.41 -3.03 16.78
C ALA A 377 -12.79 -3.69 15.55
N LEU A 378 -13.63 -4.12 14.62
CA LEU A 378 -13.23 -4.57 13.30
C LEU A 378 -13.17 -3.36 12.36
N ARG A 379 -12.09 -3.25 11.59
CA ARG A 379 -11.90 -2.19 10.59
C ARG A 379 -11.60 -2.84 9.25
N ALA A 380 -12.38 -2.52 8.22
CA ALA A 380 -12.11 -2.92 6.85
C ALA A 380 -12.47 -1.76 5.90
N VAL A 381 -11.59 -1.48 4.94
CA VAL A 381 -11.75 -0.35 4.02
C VAL A 381 -11.50 -0.73 2.57
N GLN A 382 -12.14 -0.01 1.66
CA GLN A 382 -11.92 -0.07 0.22
C GLN A 382 -11.42 1.29 -0.25
N THR A 383 -10.35 1.29 -1.03
CA THR A 383 -9.73 2.51 -1.55
C THR A 383 -8.95 2.24 -2.83
N SER A 384 -8.98 3.23 -3.73
CA SER A 384 -8.15 3.28 -4.94
C SER A 384 -6.80 3.97 -4.75
N ASP A 385 -6.66 4.87 -3.76
CA ASP A 385 -5.48 5.76 -3.63
C ASP A 385 -4.97 5.95 -2.18
N PHE A 386 -5.62 5.33 -1.19
CA PHE A 386 -5.44 5.54 0.26
C PHE A 386 -5.57 6.99 0.75
N MET A 387 -5.90 7.95 -0.11
CA MET A 387 -6.18 9.35 0.23
C MET A 387 -7.64 9.51 0.64
N THR A 388 -8.53 8.80 -0.06
CA THR A 388 -9.93 8.59 0.33
C THR A 388 -10.17 7.10 0.53
N ALA A 389 -11.00 6.71 1.49
CA ALA A 389 -11.32 5.30 1.71
C ALA A 389 -12.72 5.18 2.30
N ASP A 390 -13.53 4.29 1.73
CA ASP A 390 -14.82 3.95 2.33
C ASP A 390 -14.68 2.71 3.21
N TRP A 391 -15.54 2.58 4.22
CA TRP A 391 -15.61 1.34 4.99
C TRP A 391 -16.24 0.25 4.12
N ALA A 392 -15.76 -0.99 4.24
CA ALA A 392 -16.24 -2.07 3.39
C ALA A 392 -17.65 -2.50 3.82
N GLU A 393 -18.58 -2.64 2.88
CA GLU A 393 -19.94 -3.15 3.16
C GLU A 393 -19.93 -4.68 3.35
N LEU A 394 -19.27 -5.15 4.42
CA LEU A 394 -19.15 -6.57 4.71
C LEU A 394 -20.53 -7.20 4.95
N PRO A 395 -20.81 -8.40 4.41
CA PRO A 395 -22.10 -9.06 4.60
C PRO A 395 -22.41 -9.25 6.09
N TYR A 396 -23.64 -8.96 6.50
CA TYR A 396 -24.05 -9.12 7.90
C TYR A 396 -23.83 -10.55 8.42
N SER A 397 -23.95 -11.55 7.56
CA SER A 397 -23.67 -12.97 7.89
C SER A 397 -22.19 -13.21 8.22
N LEU A 398 -21.27 -12.53 7.53
CA LEU A 398 -19.84 -12.55 7.81
C LEU A 398 -19.55 -11.86 9.14
N LEU A 399 -20.06 -10.64 9.35
CA LEU A 399 -19.90 -9.90 10.60
C LEU A 399 -20.42 -10.69 11.81
N LYS A 400 -21.59 -11.32 11.68
CA LYS A 400 -22.18 -12.18 12.72
C LYS A 400 -21.26 -13.36 13.08
N ARG A 401 -20.67 -14.00 12.08
CA ARG A 401 -19.78 -15.15 12.26
C ARG A 401 -18.48 -14.76 12.94
N VAL A 402 -17.83 -13.70 12.45
CA VAL A 402 -16.59 -13.16 13.05
C VAL A 402 -16.85 -12.76 14.50
N SER A 403 -17.91 -12.02 14.76
CA SER A 403 -18.30 -11.60 16.12
C SER A 403 -18.50 -12.81 17.05
N SER A 404 -19.23 -13.84 16.59
CA SER A 404 -19.47 -15.05 17.37
C SER A 404 -18.18 -15.80 17.67
N ARG A 405 -17.30 -15.98 16.68
CA ARG A 405 -16.02 -16.68 16.85
C ARG A 405 -15.09 -15.94 17.81
N ILE A 406 -14.91 -14.63 17.65
CA ILE A 406 -14.04 -13.82 18.53
C ILE A 406 -14.51 -13.92 19.99
N ILE A 407 -15.82 -13.75 20.24
CA ILE A 407 -16.37 -13.79 21.61
C ILE A 407 -16.22 -15.18 22.24
N ASN A 408 -16.42 -16.25 21.48
CA ASN A 408 -16.38 -17.62 22.01
C ASN A 408 -14.97 -18.20 22.14
N GLU A 409 -14.06 -17.84 21.23
CA GLU A 409 -12.71 -18.42 21.13
C GLU A 409 -11.66 -17.59 21.88
N VAL A 410 -11.83 -16.27 22.00
CA VAL A 410 -10.84 -15.36 22.59
C VAL A 410 -11.24 -14.93 24.00
N ARG A 411 -10.88 -15.75 24.99
CA ARG A 411 -11.06 -15.44 26.42
C ARG A 411 -10.44 -14.07 26.75
N GLY A 412 -11.24 -13.14 27.23
CA GLY A 412 -10.85 -11.74 27.51
C GLY A 412 -11.50 -10.72 26.58
N ILE A 413 -12.30 -11.15 25.59
CA ILE A 413 -13.12 -10.27 24.73
C ILE A 413 -14.58 -10.75 24.79
N ASN A 414 -15.51 -9.84 25.05
CA ASN A 414 -16.95 -10.18 25.10
C ASN A 414 -17.84 -9.30 24.23
N ARG A 415 -17.23 -8.38 23.47
CA ARG A 415 -17.93 -7.46 22.58
C ARG A 415 -17.09 -7.20 21.35
N VAL A 416 -17.74 -7.25 20.20
CA VAL A 416 -17.15 -6.91 18.91
C VAL A 416 -17.99 -5.81 18.26
N THR A 417 -17.34 -4.79 17.73
CA THR A 417 -17.95 -3.70 16.95
C THR A 417 -17.37 -3.66 15.54
N TYR A 418 -18.00 -2.92 14.64
CA TYR A 418 -17.50 -2.67 13.28
C TYR A 418 -17.44 -1.17 13.03
N ASP A 419 -16.32 -0.67 12.50
CA ASP A 419 -16.12 0.75 12.22
C ASP A 419 -16.74 1.14 10.87
N VAL A 420 -17.79 1.97 10.93
CA VAL A 420 -18.57 2.48 9.80
C VAL A 420 -18.21 3.93 9.45
N SER A 421 -16.97 4.35 9.75
CA SER A 421 -16.50 5.71 9.48
C SER A 421 -15.61 5.77 8.23
N SER A 422 -16.03 6.49 7.20
CA SER A 422 -15.23 6.71 5.99
C SER A 422 -14.08 7.69 6.25
N LYS A 423 -13.06 7.67 5.39
CA LYS A 423 -11.98 8.66 5.31
C LYS A 423 -12.23 9.56 4.09
N PRO A 424 -12.49 10.87 4.29
CA PRO A 424 -12.78 11.60 5.54
C PRO A 424 -14.21 11.32 6.09
N PRO A 425 -14.54 11.68 7.36
CA PRO A 425 -13.76 12.51 8.30
C PRO A 425 -12.77 11.72 9.19
N ALA A 426 -12.87 10.40 9.24
CA ALA A 426 -11.97 9.56 10.02
C ALA A 426 -10.65 9.30 9.28
N THR A 427 -9.78 8.48 9.88
CA THR A 427 -8.62 7.88 9.19
C THR A 427 -8.76 6.36 9.14
N ILE A 428 -7.85 5.65 8.46
CA ILE A 428 -7.94 4.19 8.31
C ILE A 428 -7.57 3.51 9.64
N GLU A 429 -6.38 3.81 10.17
CA GLU A 429 -5.95 3.39 11.51
C GLU A 429 -6.60 4.30 12.56
N TRP A 430 -6.69 3.84 13.82
CA TRP A 430 -7.32 4.62 14.90
C TRP A 430 -6.32 5.52 15.66
N GLU A 431 -5.01 5.29 15.47
CA GLU A 431 -3.88 5.99 16.09
C GLU A 431 -2.68 6.05 15.13
#